data_AF-A0A804I5F8-F1
#
_entry.id   AF-A0A804I5F8-F1
#
_cell.length_a   1.000
_cell.length_b   1.000
_cell.length_c   1.000
_cell.angle_alpha   90.00
_cell.angle_beta   90.00
_cell.angle_gamma   90.00
#
_symmetry.space_group_name_H-M   'P 1'
#
loop_
_entity.id
_entity.type
_entity.pdbx_description
1 polymer ?
#
loop_
_entity_poly.entity_id
_entity_poly.type
_entity_poly.pdbx_seq_one_letter_code
_entity_poly.pdbx_strand_id
1 'polypeptide(L)'
;MELPTGTYKGCRARGTIEAMRLDEGDYHLKPYVSSDPELTVTGRTEKDEFLILASDGLWDVISSEMACRVIGKCLEVLASDGYPCGVANSAAKEATAVLVRLAISRGSVDNISVVVVKL
;
A
#
# COMPACT_ATOMS: atom_id res chain seq x y z
N MET A 1 -36.48 21.36 -11.03
CA MET A 1 -36.48 19.97 -11.52
C MET A 1 -35.08 19.46 -11.26
N GLU A 2 -34.98 18.56 -10.29
CA GLU A 2 -33.78 18.18 -9.53
C GLU A 2 -32.71 17.53 -10.42
N LEU A 3 -31.44 17.87 -10.20
CA LEU A 3 -30.30 17.15 -10.76
C LEU A 3 -30.09 15.86 -9.95
N PRO A 4 -29.87 14.68 -10.57
CA PRO A 4 -29.60 13.48 -9.80
C PRO A 4 -28.21 13.57 -9.15
N THR A 5 -28.21 13.72 -7.83
CA THR A 5 -27.07 13.46 -6.95
C THR A 5 -26.67 11.98 -7.05
N GLY A 6 -25.74 11.66 -7.94
CA GLY A 6 -25.10 10.36 -8.00
C GLY A 6 -24.05 10.22 -6.90
N THR A 7 -24.37 9.46 -5.86
CA THR A 7 -23.41 9.06 -4.83
C THR A 7 -22.43 8.05 -5.43
N TYR A 8 -21.15 8.42 -5.59
CA TYR A 8 -20.09 7.47 -5.95
C TYR A 8 -19.77 6.58 -4.76
N LYS A 9 -20.42 5.41 -4.69
CA LYS A 9 -20.07 4.31 -3.80
C LYS A 9 -19.70 3.09 -4.64
N GLY A 10 -18.39 2.78 -4.68
CA GLY A 10 -17.84 1.50 -5.14
C GLY A 10 -18.06 1.20 -6.62
N CYS A 11 -17.01 1.37 -7.45
CA CYS A 11 -17.03 0.97 -8.85
C CYS A 11 -17.02 -0.58 -8.97
N ARG A 12 -18.18 -1.22 -8.81
CA ARG A 12 -18.39 -2.62 -9.19
C ARG A 12 -18.81 -2.70 -10.65
N ALA A 13 -17.87 -3.06 -11.53
CA ALA A 13 -18.23 -3.55 -12.85
C ALA A 13 -18.77 -4.97 -12.71
N ARG A 14 -20.11 -5.10 -12.64
CA ARG A 14 -20.86 -6.36 -12.77
C ARG A 14 -20.35 -7.51 -11.87
N GLY A 15 -20.26 -7.25 -10.56
CA GLY A 15 -20.34 -8.27 -9.52
C GLY A 15 -19.15 -9.21 -9.30
N THR A 16 -18.00 -9.07 -9.98
CA THR A 16 -16.95 -10.10 -9.85
C THR A 16 -15.51 -9.61 -9.62
N ILE A 17 -15.12 -8.34 -9.76
CA ILE A 17 -13.70 -7.99 -9.55
C ILE A 17 -13.51 -6.64 -8.85
N GLU A 18 -12.78 -6.62 -7.72
CA GLU A 18 -12.29 -5.41 -7.03
C GLU A 18 -10.81 -5.10 -7.33
N ALA A 19 -10.12 -5.96 -8.09
CA ALA A 19 -8.78 -5.68 -8.63
C ALA A 19 -8.79 -5.69 -10.17
N MET A 20 -8.55 -4.54 -10.81
CA MET A 20 -8.26 -4.50 -12.24
C MET A 20 -6.81 -4.93 -12.50
N ARG A 21 -6.51 -6.24 -12.35
CA ARG A 21 -5.30 -6.90 -12.87
C ARG A 21 -5.64 -8.36 -13.19
N LEU A 22 -5.42 -8.76 -14.45
CA LEU A 22 -5.63 -10.13 -14.92
C LEU A 22 -4.34 -10.92 -14.79
N ASP A 23 -4.43 -12.08 -14.14
CA ASP A 23 -3.53 -13.21 -14.31
C ASP A 23 -3.61 -13.80 -15.73
N GLU A 24 -2.58 -14.57 -16.10
CA GLU A 24 -2.23 -15.02 -17.45
C GLU A 24 -3.28 -15.91 -18.15
N GLY A 25 -4.42 -16.20 -17.51
CA GLY A 25 -5.48 -17.08 -18.00
C GLY A 25 -6.74 -16.42 -18.57
N ASP A 26 -6.96 -15.12 -18.37
CA ASP A 26 -8.28 -14.51 -18.60
C ASP A 26 -8.46 -13.85 -19.98
N TYR A 27 -8.27 -14.65 -21.03
CA TYR A 27 -8.50 -14.24 -22.43
C TYR A 27 -9.97 -13.87 -22.75
N HIS A 28 -10.92 -14.24 -21.88
CA HIS A 28 -12.36 -14.05 -22.13
C HIS A 28 -12.93 -12.70 -21.65
N LEU A 29 -12.15 -11.85 -20.98
CA LEU A 29 -12.61 -10.57 -20.42
C LEU A 29 -12.25 -9.33 -21.26
N LYS A 30 -11.58 -9.51 -22.41
CA LYS A 30 -11.38 -8.41 -23.37
C LYS A 30 -12.67 -8.16 -24.16
N PRO A 31 -13.15 -6.90 -24.25
CA PRO A 31 -12.33 -5.67 -24.27
C PRO A 31 -12.37 -4.79 -23.00
N TYR A 32 -12.90 -5.25 -21.86
CA TYR A 32 -13.20 -4.36 -20.73
C TYR A 32 -12.07 -4.17 -19.70
N VAL A 33 -11.00 -4.98 -19.78
CA VAL A 33 -9.88 -4.96 -18.83
C VAL A 33 -8.55 -4.92 -19.60
N SER A 34 -7.70 -3.94 -19.27
CA SER A 34 -6.36 -3.76 -19.85
C SER A 34 -5.29 -4.34 -18.91
N SER A 35 -4.24 -4.93 -19.48
CA SER A 35 -3.06 -5.40 -18.74
C SER A 35 -1.95 -4.34 -18.68
N ASP A 36 -2.22 -3.13 -19.19
CA ASP A 36 -1.26 -2.04 -19.22
C ASP A 36 -1.14 -1.39 -17.82
N PRO A 37 0.03 -1.42 -17.16
CA PRO A 37 0.20 -0.83 -15.84
C PRO A 37 0.30 0.69 -15.92
N GLU A 38 -0.22 1.38 -14.90
CA GLU A 38 0.04 2.81 -14.72
C GLU A 38 1.50 3.03 -14.33
N LEU A 39 2.24 3.81 -15.14
CA LEU A 39 3.64 4.16 -14.90
C LEU A 39 3.74 5.60 -14.38
N THR A 40 4.36 5.76 -13.21
CA THR A 40 4.72 7.08 -12.67
C THR A 40 6.23 7.16 -12.48
N VAL A 41 6.85 8.22 -12.99
CA VAL A 41 8.27 8.51 -12.81
C VAL A 41 8.40 9.75 -11.93
N THR A 42 8.92 9.55 -10.72
CA THR A 42 9.14 10.63 -9.75
C THR A 42 10.63 10.79 -9.51
N GLY A 43 11.15 12.01 -9.70
CA GLY A 43 12.53 12.33 -9.38
C GLY A 43 12.74 12.33 -7.86
N ARG A 44 13.80 11.64 -7.40
CA ARG A 44 14.10 11.56 -5.97
C ARG A 44 14.58 12.92 -5.44
N THR A 45 14.05 13.32 -4.30
CA THR A 45 14.49 14.49 -3.54
C THR A 45 15.17 14.04 -2.26
N GLU A 46 15.99 14.92 -1.65
CA GLU A 46 16.61 14.64 -0.34
C GLU A 46 15.59 14.52 0.81
N LYS A 47 14.32 14.85 0.54
CA LYS A 47 13.21 14.72 1.50
C LYS A 47 12.55 13.35 1.45
N ASP A 48 12.88 12.52 0.47
CA ASP A 48 12.28 11.19 0.33
C ASP A 48 13.00 10.22 1.26
N GLU A 49 12.36 9.88 2.38
CA GLU A 49 12.96 9.03 3.42
C GLU A 49 12.76 7.53 3.15
N PHE A 50 11.59 7.15 2.64
CA PHE A 50 11.23 5.77 2.36
C PHE A 50 10.05 5.65 1.38
N LEU A 51 9.91 4.46 0.79
CA LEU A 51 8.78 4.04 -0.03
C LEU A 51 8.06 2.86 0.63
N ILE A 52 6.74 2.89 0.68
CA ILE A 52 5.90 1.78 1.16
C ILE A 52 5.12 1.22 -0.03
N LEU A 53 5.29 -0.07 -0.30
CA LEU A 53 4.46 -0.84 -1.22
C LEU A 53 3.68 -1.86 -0.40
N ALA A 54 2.36 -1.93 -0.59
CA ALA A 54 1.54 -2.90 0.10
C ALA A 54 0.31 -3.31 -0.71
N SER A 55 -0.26 -4.47 -0.38
CA SER A 55 -1.56 -4.90 -0.89
C SER A 55 -2.71 -4.06 -0.30
N ASP A 56 -3.85 -4.10 -0.98
CA ASP A 56 -5.15 -3.57 -0.52
C ASP A 56 -5.51 -4.01 0.89
N GLY A 57 -5.21 -5.26 1.27
CA GLY A 57 -5.40 -5.74 2.64
C GLY A 57 -4.75 -4.87 3.74
N LEU A 58 -3.69 -4.11 3.43
CA LEU A 58 -3.16 -3.07 4.32
C LEU A 58 -3.96 -1.76 4.19
N TRP A 59 -4.09 -1.26 2.96
CA TRP A 59 -4.62 0.08 2.68
C TRP A 59 -6.12 0.23 2.94
N ASP A 60 -6.87 -0.86 2.93
CA ASP A 60 -8.30 -0.88 3.25
C ASP A 60 -8.57 -0.48 4.70
N VAL A 61 -7.62 -0.73 5.61
CA VAL A 61 -7.77 -0.46 7.04
C VAL A 61 -6.75 0.55 7.59
N ILE A 62 -5.70 0.88 6.83
CA ILE A 62 -4.65 1.84 7.19
C ILE A 62 -4.55 2.94 6.14
N SER A 63 -4.62 4.21 6.56
CA SER A 63 -4.36 5.35 5.65
C SER A 63 -2.87 5.53 5.35
N SER A 64 -2.54 6.10 4.18
CA SER A 64 -1.18 6.44 3.78
C SER A 64 -0.44 7.28 4.83
N GLU A 65 -1.11 8.29 5.38
CA GLU A 65 -0.58 9.16 6.43
C GLU A 65 -0.23 8.37 7.70
N MET A 66 -1.10 7.45 8.12
CA MET A 66 -0.86 6.61 9.29
C MET A 66 0.33 5.67 9.03
N ALA A 67 0.41 5.08 7.84
CA ALA A 67 1.50 4.21 7.47
C ALA A 67 2.84 4.96 7.51
N CYS A 68 2.92 6.15 6.92
CA CYS A 68 4.10 6.99 6.95
C CYS A 68 4.51 7.37 8.38
N ARG A 69 3.54 7.69 9.25
CA ARG A 69 3.83 8.03 10.66
C ARG A 69 4.40 6.86 11.45
N VAL A 70 3.89 5.64 11.23
CA VAL A 70 4.39 4.44 11.92
C VAL A 70 5.80 4.11 11.44
N ILE A 71 6.03 4.08 10.12
CA ILE A 71 7.36 3.79 9.56
C ILE A 71 8.36 4.85 9.96
N GLY A 72 8.02 6.14 9.81
CA GLY A 72 8.91 7.25 10.16
C GLY A 72 9.35 7.19 11.63
N LYS A 73 8.42 6.98 12.56
CA LYS A 73 8.75 6.82 13.98
C LYS A 73 9.68 5.64 14.27
N CYS A 74 9.42 4.49 13.64
CA CYS A 74 10.29 3.33 13.83
C CYS A 74 11.70 3.57 13.25
N LEU A 75 11.81 4.23 12.11
CA LEU A 75 13.10 4.56 11.50
C LEU A 75 13.87 5.61 12.33
N GLU A 76 13.19 6.61 12.89
CA GLU A 76 13.78 7.68 13.72
C GLU A 76 14.33 7.16 15.05
N VAL A 77 13.55 6.35 15.77
CA VAL A 77 13.96 5.74 17.05
C VAL A 77 15.23 4.89 16.85
N LEU A 78 15.28 4.13 15.77
CA LEU A 78 16.39 3.22 15.50
C LEU A 78 17.62 3.93 14.92
N ALA A 79 17.45 5.11 14.33
CA ALA A 79 18.57 5.99 13.98
C ALA A 79 19.21 6.63 15.23
N SER A 80 18.42 6.88 16.27
CA SER A 80 18.88 7.52 17.52
C SER A 80 19.65 6.58 18.45
N ASP A 81 19.39 5.27 18.39
CA ASP A 81 20.06 4.26 19.23
C ASP A 81 21.48 3.84 18.77
N GLY A 82 22.06 4.52 17.76
CA GLY A 82 23.48 4.39 17.42
C GLY A 82 23.91 3.05 16.77
N TYR A 83 22.98 2.29 16.19
CA TYR A 83 23.28 0.98 15.62
C TYR A 83 23.91 1.07 14.21
N PRO A 84 24.94 0.25 13.90
CA PRO A 84 25.65 0.28 12.63
C PRO A 84 24.79 -0.16 11.44
N CYS A 85 25.17 0.34 10.25
CA CYS A 85 24.53 0.28 8.92
C CYS A 85 23.90 -1.07 8.48
N GLY A 86 24.21 -2.20 9.13
CA GLY A 86 23.56 -3.51 8.87
C GLY A 86 22.16 -3.68 9.47
N VAL A 87 21.75 -2.81 10.40
CA VAL A 87 20.50 -2.89 11.19
C VAL A 87 19.35 -2.09 10.53
N ALA A 88 19.62 -1.32 9.48
CA ALA A 88 18.58 -0.59 8.73
C ALA A 88 17.50 -1.54 8.16
N ASN A 89 17.91 -2.74 7.73
CA ASN A 89 16.99 -3.78 7.27
C ASN A 89 16.15 -4.36 8.40
N SER A 90 16.70 -4.50 9.62
CA SER A 90 15.90 -4.95 10.77
C SER A 90 14.95 -3.87 11.26
N ALA A 91 15.32 -2.59 11.14
CA ALA A 91 14.46 -1.46 11.46
C ALA A 91 13.23 -1.39 10.55
N ALA A 92 13.45 -1.44 9.23
CA ALA A 92 12.37 -1.50 8.26
C ALA A 92 11.49 -2.74 8.47
N LYS A 93 12.10 -3.89 8.78
CA LYS A 93 11.37 -5.13 9.07
C LYS A 93 10.48 -5.03 10.30
N GLU A 94 10.97 -4.45 11.39
CA GLU A 94 10.18 -4.26 12.62
C GLU A 94 9.03 -3.26 12.38
N ALA A 95 9.32 -2.14 11.72
CA ALA A 95 8.33 -1.14 11.35
C ALA A 95 7.21 -1.75 10.48
N THR A 96 7.60 -2.60 9.53
CA THR A 96 6.67 -3.35 8.68
C THR A 96 5.83 -4.33 9.50
N ALA A 97 6.44 -5.06 10.44
CA ALA A 97 5.72 -5.98 11.32
C ALA A 97 4.68 -5.26 12.18
N VAL A 98 5.00 -4.06 12.68
CA VAL A 98 4.05 -3.20 13.42
C VAL A 98 2.87 -2.81 12.54
N LEU A 99 3.10 -2.41 11.28
CA LEU A 99 2.02 -2.09 10.33
C LEU A 99 1.10 -3.29 10.08
N VAL A 100 1.68 -4.47 9.82
CA VAL A 100 0.90 -5.68 9.58
C VAL A 100 0.05 -6.03 10.80
N ARG A 101 0.63 -5.99 12.01
CA ARG A 101 -0.11 -6.23 13.26
C ARG A 101 -1.22 -5.21 13.48
N LEU A 102 -0.97 -3.96 13.14
CA LEU A 102 -1.96 -2.88 13.25
C LEU A 102 -3.14 -3.11 12.28
N ALA A 103 -2.86 -3.55 11.06
CA ALA A 103 -3.90 -3.87 10.08
C ALA A 103 -4.74 -5.10 10.51
N ILE A 104 -4.08 -6.15 11.01
CA ILE A 104 -4.79 -7.31 11.59
C ILE A 104 -5.66 -6.87 12.78
N SER A 105 -5.13 -6.03 13.67
CA SER A 105 -5.87 -5.53 14.83
C SER A 105 -7.05 -4.64 14.46
N ARG A 106 -7.01 -4.03 13.26
CA ARG A 106 -8.10 -3.24 12.69
C ARG A 106 -9.13 -4.07 11.92
N GLY A 107 -8.95 -5.40 11.88
CA GLY A 107 -9.91 -6.31 11.27
C GLY A 107 -9.71 -6.50 9.77
N SER A 108 -8.48 -6.30 9.25
CA SER A 108 -8.18 -6.76 7.89
C SER A 108 -8.38 -8.28 7.81
N VAL A 109 -9.16 -8.70 6.81
CA VAL A 109 -9.50 -10.11 6.55
C VAL A 109 -8.80 -10.66 5.31
N ASP A 110 -7.98 -9.84 4.66
CA ASP A 110 -7.30 -10.16 3.41
C ASP A 110 -5.81 -10.49 3.63
N ASN A 111 -5.14 -10.93 2.57
CA ASN A 111 -3.71 -11.14 2.53
C ASN A 111 -2.98 -9.80 2.60
N ILE A 112 -2.18 -9.63 3.66
CA ILE A 112 -1.39 -8.43 3.88
C ILE A 112 0.06 -8.70 3.45
N SER A 113 0.50 -8.03 2.39
CA SER A 113 1.90 -7.99 1.96
C SER A 113 2.39 -6.56 2.02
N VAL A 114 3.54 -6.32 2.64
CA VAL A 114 4.13 -4.98 2.79
C VAL A 114 5.63 -5.04 2.54
N VAL A 115 6.14 -4.10 1.75
CA VAL A 115 7.55 -3.88 1.45
C VAL A 115 7.88 -2.42 1.75
N VAL A 116 8.89 -2.20 2.58
CA VAL A 116 9.41 -0.86 2.89
C VAL A 116 10.83 -0.76 2.33
N VAL A 117 11.05 0.25 1.50
CA VAL A 117 12.35 0.54 0.90
C VAL A 117 12.86 1.86 1.49
N LYS A 118 14.01 1.83 2.16
CA LYS A 118 14.71 3.05 2.58
C LYS A 118 15.38 3.68 1.35
N LEU A 119 15.19 4.99 1.17
CA LEU A 119 15.68 5.74 0.01
C LEU A 119 16.97 6.50 0.32
#